data_AF-A0A9P0K7V2-F1
#
_entry.id   AF-A0A9P0K7V2-F1
#
_cell.length_a   1.000
_cell.length_b   1.000
_cell.length_c   1.000
_cell.angle_alpha   90.00
_cell.angle_beta   90.00
_cell.angle_gamma   90.00
#
_symmetry.space_group_name_H-M   'P 1'
#
loop_
_entity.id
_entity.type
_entity.pdbx_description
1 polymer ?
#
loop_
_entity_poly.entity_id
_entity_poly.type
_entity_poly.pdbx_seq_one_letter_code
_entity_poly.pdbx_strand_id
1 'polypeptide(L)'
;MTGKQWKAPFLNSSKVREMDIDDNPGPGTYDLKRINKSHRTRYVYNFGHPEMIHCVETVCVSKPQDSCMKCEKLCEGDYWHKEYSTFLCQMCWYEERMTQETFTEKELKEFKKIRNCSFMHDHEKTTAALKILPQNKINKKIRLENYLDMYIKC
;
A
#
# COMPACT_ATOMS: atom_id res chain seq x y z
N MET A 1 58.23 28.78 22.15
CA MET A 1 58.03 27.77 23.21
C MET A 1 56.59 27.85 23.67
N THR A 2 55.70 26.98 23.17
CA THR A 2 54.27 26.99 23.51
C THR A 2 53.94 25.76 24.34
N GLY A 3 53.66 25.99 25.62
CA GLY A 3 53.41 24.95 26.62
C GLY A 3 52.05 24.27 26.42
N LYS A 4 52.07 22.93 26.43
CA LYS A 4 50.88 22.07 26.31
C LYS A 4 50.11 22.08 27.63
N GLN A 5 48.91 22.65 27.63
CA GLN A 5 48.05 22.75 28.82
C GLN A 5 47.40 21.39 29.14
N TRP A 6 47.56 20.90 30.38
CA TRP A 6 46.99 19.63 30.84
C TRP A 6 45.50 19.77 31.20
N LYS A 7 44.65 18.97 30.54
CA LYS A 7 43.18 18.97 30.70
C LYS A 7 42.70 17.92 31.72
N ALA A 8 43.16 18.01 32.97
CA ALA A 8 42.55 17.26 34.07
C ALA A 8 42.55 18.12 35.34
N PRO A 9 41.38 18.35 35.97
CA PRO A 9 41.36 19.04 37.25
C PRO A 9 42.00 18.12 38.31
N PHE A 10 42.82 18.72 39.18
CA PHE A 10 43.42 18.08 40.36
C PHE A 10 44.49 16.99 40.13
N LEU A 11 45.36 17.13 39.10
CA LEU A 11 46.59 16.31 38.96
C LEU A 11 46.35 14.78 39.04
N ASN A 12 45.17 14.32 38.62
CA ASN A 12 44.83 12.90 38.69
C ASN A 12 45.60 12.14 37.58
N SER A 13 46.46 11.20 37.97
CA SER A 13 47.35 10.42 37.08
C SER A 13 46.67 9.20 36.43
N SER A 14 45.39 9.02 36.70
CA SER A 14 44.57 7.95 36.14
C SER A 14 44.44 8.12 34.62
N LYS A 15 44.81 7.10 33.83
CA LYS A 15 44.53 7.09 32.39
C LYS A 15 43.01 7.21 32.18
N VAL A 16 42.53 8.39 31.79
CA VAL A 16 41.16 8.56 31.31
C VAL A 16 41.05 7.72 30.04
N ARG A 17 40.20 6.70 30.04
CA ARG A 17 39.89 5.97 28.80
C ARG A 17 39.20 6.97 27.89
N GLU A 18 39.82 7.29 26.76
CA GLU A 18 39.13 7.98 25.67
C GLU A 18 37.97 7.07 25.27
N MET A 19 36.75 7.56 25.47
CA MET A 19 35.56 6.86 25.00
C MET A 19 35.52 7.07 23.49
N ASP A 20 35.38 5.98 22.72
CA ASP A 20 35.10 6.09 21.30
C ASP A 20 33.85 6.95 21.12
N ILE A 21 33.97 7.98 20.29
CA ILE A 21 32.85 8.85 19.95
C ILE A 21 31.90 7.99 19.11
N ASP A 22 30.74 7.66 19.65
CA ASP A 22 29.69 6.98 18.90
C ASP A 22 29.19 7.91 17.80
N ASP A 23 29.40 7.53 16.54
CA ASP A 23 28.93 8.26 15.37
C ASP A 23 27.39 8.23 15.25
N ASN A 24 26.70 7.42 16.06
CA ASN A 24 25.25 7.42 16.08
C ASN A 24 24.72 8.77 16.59
N PRO A 25 23.83 9.41 15.82
CA PRO A 25 23.21 10.64 16.26
C PRO A 25 22.37 10.38 17.51
N GLY A 26 22.50 11.27 18.50
CA GLY A 26 21.73 11.19 19.74
C GLY A 26 20.22 11.15 19.49
N PRO A 27 19.42 10.67 20.45
CA PRO A 27 17.98 10.46 20.25
C PRO A 27 17.19 11.72 19.86
N GLY A 28 17.68 12.91 20.20
CA GLY A 28 17.08 14.20 19.83
C GLY A 28 17.40 14.70 18.41
N THR A 29 18.32 14.04 17.69
CA THR A 29 18.77 14.43 16.35
C THR A 29 17.85 13.90 15.25
N TYR A 30 17.03 12.88 15.55
CA TYR A 30 16.06 12.34 14.60
C TYR A 30 14.86 13.29 14.46
N ASP A 31 14.56 13.75 13.25
CA ASP A 31 13.37 14.57 12.97
C ASP A 31 12.10 13.70 12.93
N LEU A 32 11.54 13.45 14.12
CA LEU A 32 10.33 12.63 14.28
C LEU A 32 9.09 13.25 13.63
N LYS A 33 9.12 14.53 13.20
CA LYS A 33 8.00 15.20 12.53
C LYS A 33 7.79 14.70 11.10
N ARG A 34 8.85 14.21 10.44
CA ARG A 34 8.80 13.66 9.07
C ARG A 34 8.38 12.20 9.03
N ILE A 35 8.23 11.56 10.19
CA ILE A 35 7.85 10.15 10.27
C ILE A 35 6.32 10.07 10.30
N ASN A 36 5.74 9.47 9.24
CA ASN A 36 4.33 9.12 9.22
C ASN A 36 4.08 8.08 10.33
N LYS A 37 3.34 8.47 11.37
CA LYS A 37 2.98 7.59 12.48
C LYS A 37 2.03 6.49 11.99
N SER A 38 2.29 5.26 12.47
CA SER A 38 1.60 3.99 12.21
C SER A 38 0.56 3.99 11.08
N HIS A 39 0.93 3.39 9.94
CA HIS A 39 -0.07 2.99 8.97
C HIS A 39 -0.93 1.86 9.56
N ARG A 40 -2.23 2.09 9.70
CA ARG A 40 -3.18 1.08 10.15
C ARG A 40 -4.08 0.67 8.99
N THR A 41 -4.27 -0.63 8.84
CA THR A 41 -5.20 -1.16 7.86
C THR A 41 -6.60 -0.64 8.17
N ARG A 42 -7.36 -0.33 7.12
CA ARG A 42 -8.71 0.22 7.23
C ARG A 42 -9.70 -0.88 7.62
N TYR A 43 -10.58 -0.59 8.58
CA TYR A 43 -11.64 -1.49 9.03
C TYR A 43 -12.98 -0.75 9.08
N VAL A 44 -14.07 -1.46 8.76
CA VAL A 44 -15.44 -1.05 9.07
C VAL A 44 -15.84 -1.70 10.39
N TYR A 45 -16.47 -0.90 11.27
CA TYR A 45 -16.95 -1.37 12.56
C TYR A 45 -18.48 -1.38 12.54
N ASN A 46 -19.07 -2.56 12.35
CA ASN A 46 -20.51 -2.77 12.41
C ASN A 46 -20.81 -3.56 13.68
N PHE A 47 -21.10 -2.88 14.79
CA PHE A 47 -21.52 -3.42 16.11
C PHE A 47 -21.26 -4.93 16.31
N GLY A 48 -19.98 -5.33 16.34
CA GLY A 48 -19.57 -6.72 16.23
C GLY A 48 -18.10 -6.86 15.85
N HIS A 49 -17.78 -7.86 15.01
CA HIS A 49 -16.40 -8.06 14.55
C HIS A 49 -16.03 -7.03 13.47
N PRO A 50 -14.88 -6.36 13.60
CA PRO A 50 -14.43 -5.42 12.58
C PRO A 50 -14.08 -6.15 11.29
N GLU A 51 -14.55 -5.63 10.17
CA GLU A 51 -14.27 -6.17 8.83
C GLU A 51 -13.22 -5.31 8.13
N MET A 52 -12.23 -5.95 7.54
CA MET A 52 -11.15 -5.25 6.82
C MET A 52 -11.68 -4.69 5.51
N ILE A 53 -11.52 -3.38 5.28
CA ILE A 53 -11.80 -2.78 3.98
C ILE A 53 -10.72 -3.23 3.02
N HIS A 54 -11.10 -3.93 1.96
CA HIS A 54 -10.18 -4.35 0.93
C HIS A 54 -9.76 -3.19 0.04
N CYS A 55 -8.45 -3.08 -0.23
CA CYS A 55 -7.88 -2.14 -1.19
C CYS A 55 -8.30 -2.43 -2.63
N VAL A 56 -8.61 -3.69 -2.93
CA VAL A 56 -9.15 -4.15 -4.22
C VAL A 56 -10.46 -4.88 -3.96
N GLU A 57 -11.55 -4.39 -4.55
CA GLU A 57 -12.84 -5.05 -4.53
C GLU A 57 -12.80 -6.29 -5.42
N THR A 58 -13.40 -7.39 -4.98
CA THR A 58 -13.43 -8.64 -5.76
C THR A 58 -14.86 -8.93 -6.19
N VAL A 59 -15.09 -9.04 -7.49
CA VAL A 59 -16.40 -9.38 -8.06
C VAL A 59 -16.36 -10.78 -8.67
N CYS A 60 -17.40 -11.55 -8.37
CA CYS A 60 -17.58 -12.90 -8.85
C CYS A 60 -18.43 -12.90 -10.13
N VAL A 61 -17.82 -13.23 -11.27
CA VAL A 61 -18.50 -13.25 -12.57
C VAL A 61 -18.05 -14.47 -13.35
N SER A 62 -19.00 -15.19 -13.95
CA SER A 62 -18.72 -16.38 -14.77
C SER A 62 -18.03 -16.05 -16.10
N LYS A 63 -18.33 -14.88 -16.67
CA LYS A 63 -17.68 -14.34 -17.85
C LYS A 63 -17.47 -12.83 -17.64
N PRO A 64 -16.21 -12.34 -17.59
CA PRO A 64 -15.96 -10.91 -17.46
C PRO A 64 -16.49 -10.19 -18.71
N GLN A 65 -17.24 -9.11 -18.52
CA GLN A 65 -17.79 -8.29 -19.60
C GLN A 65 -17.35 -6.82 -19.50
N ASP A 66 -16.64 -6.46 -18.44
CA ASP A 66 -16.22 -5.09 -18.18
C ASP A 66 -15.20 -4.67 -19.24
N SER A 67 -15.52 -3.61 -19.97
CA SER A 67 -14.68 -3.03 -21.02
C SER A 67 -14.24 -1.64 -20.62
N CYS A 68 -12.99 -1.31 -20.94
CA CYS A 68 -12.40 -0.02 -20.64
C CYS A 68 -13.05 1.07 -21.51
N MET A 69 -13.48 2.17 -20.92
CA MET A 69 -14.08 3.30 -21.65
C MET A 69 -13.11 3.90 -22.70
N LYS A 70 -11.81 4.01 -22.36
CA LYS A 70 -10.83 4.70 -23.22
C LYS A 70 -10.31 3.85 -24.39
N CYS A 71 -9.97 2.58 -24.15
CA CYS A 71 -9.40 1.70 -25.18
C CYS A 71 -10.36 0.62 -25.70
N GLU A 72 -11.58 0.53 -25.15
CA GLU A 72 -12.64 -0.42 -25.52
C GLU A 72 -12.26 -1.91 -25.41
N LYS A 73 -11.08 -2.21 -24.85
CA LYS A 73 -10.63 -3.57 -24.58
C LYS A 73 -11.23 -4.08 -23.28
N LEU A 74 -11.42 -5.39 -23.22
CA LEU A 74 -11.86 -6.09 -22.01
C LEU A 74 -10.83 -5.90 -20.89
N CYS A 75 -11.30 -5.54 -19.70
CA CYS A 75 -10.43 -5.31 -18.55
C CYS A 75 -9.91 -6.63 -18.00
N GLU A 76 -8.60 -6.86 -18.16
CA GLU A 76 -7.91 -8.02 -17.61
C GLU A 76 -7.18 -7.66 -16.31
N GLY A 77 -7.16 -8.59 -15.35
CA GLY A 77 -6.46 -8.40 -14.08
C GLY A 77 -7.15 -7.38 -13.16
N ASP A 78 -6.37 -6.40 -12.72
CA ASP A 78 -6.85 -5.32 -11.86
C ASP A 78 -7.19 -4.09 -12.68
N TYR A 79 -8.36 -3.53 -12.44
CA TYR A 79 -8.85 -2.36 -13.16
C TYR A 79 -9.58 -1.43 -12.19
N TRP A 80 -10.04 -0.29 -12.70
CA TRP A 80 -10.71 0.73 -11.91
C TRP A 80 -12.15 0.89 -12.38
N HIS A 81 -13.05 1.10 -11.44
CA HIS A 81 -14.43 1.42 -11.73
C HIS A 81 -14.87 2.66 -10.95
N LYS A 82 -15.74 3.46 -11.57
CA LYS A 82 -16.54 4.47 -10.87
C LYS A 82 -17.98 3.99 -10.88
N GLU A 83 -18.51 3.74 -9.68
CA GLU A 83 -19.89 3.29 -9.44
C GLU A 83 -20.33 2.04 -10.23
N TYR A 84 -19.38 1.18 -10.63
CA TYR A 84 -19.64 -0.01 -11.47
C TYR A 84 -20.27 0.30 -12.84
N SER A 85 -20.20 1.56 -13.29
CA SER A 85 -20.77 2.00 -14.57
C SER A 85 -19.69 2.30 -15.61
N THR A 86 -18.58 2.90 -15.16
CA THR A 86 -17.46 3.28 -16.00
C THR A 86 -16.21 2.57 -15.55
N PHE A 87 -15.50 1.95 -16.49
CA PHE A 87 -14.31 1.15 -16.21
C PHE A 87 -13.09 1.69 -16.95
N LEU A 88 -11.95 1.61 -16.29
CA LEU A 88 -10.65 1.94 -16.86
C LEU A 88 -9.68 0.79 -16.61
N CYS A 89 -9.06 0.28 -17.67
CA CYS A 89 -7.97 -0.68 -17.52
C CYS A 89 -6.76 -0.02 -16.84
N GLN A 90 -5.83 -0.83 -16.36
CA GLN A 90 -4.65 -0.36 -15.65
C GLN A 90 -3.86 0.69 -16.43
N MET A 91 -3.64 0.47 -17.73
CA MET A 91 -2.85 1.41 -18.54
C MET A 91 -3.55 2.76 -18.72
N CYS A 92 -4.83 2.73 -19.11
CA CYS A 92 -5.60 3.96 -19.28
C CYS A 92 -5.78 4.71 -17.94
N TRP A 93 -5.87 3.99 -16.82
CA TRP A 93 -5.90 4.61 -15.50
C TRP A 93 -4.63 5.43 -15.20
N TYR A 94 -3.45 4.85 -15.48
CA TYR A 94 -2.19 5.56 -15.29
C TYR A 94 -2.03 6.75 -16.23
N GLU A 95 -2.46 6.61 -17.48
CA GLU A 95 -2.48 7.71 -18.45
C GLU A 95 -3.35 8.87 -17.94
N GLU A 96 -4.59 8.59 -17.53
CA GLU A 96 -5.51 9.62 -17.01
C GLU A 96 -4.98 10.30 -15.74
N ARG A 97 -4.27 9.55 -14.88
CA ARG A 97 -3.61 10.15 -13.71
C ARG A 97 -2.53 11.17 -14.07
N MET A 98 -1.89 11.02 -15.21
CA MET A 98 -0.82 11.91 -15.67
C MET A 98 -1.36 13.04 -16.54
N THR A 99 -2.27 12.74 -17.47
CA THR A 99 -2.74 13.69 -18.49
C THR A 99 -4.04 14.39 -18.12
N GLN A 100 -4.90 13.75 -17.32
CA GLN A 100 -6.23 14.26 -16.91
C GLN A 100 -7.08 14.72 -18.10
N GLU A 101 -7.05 13.96 -19.20
CA GLU A 101 -7.75 14.31 -20.44
C GLU A 101 -9.27 14.16 -20.33
N THR A 102 -9.71 13.06 -19.71
CA THR A 102 -11.14 12.71 -19.64
C THR A 102 -11.73 12.92 -18.25
N PHE A 103 -10.93 12.69 -17.21
CA PHE A 103 -11.36 12.83 -15.81
C PHE A 103 -10.54 13.85 -15.06
N THR A 104 -11.22 14.66 -14.26
CA THR A 104 -10.56 15.58 -13.33
C THR A 104 -9.94 14.83 -12.16
N GLU A 105 -8.95 15.43 -11.50
CA GLU A 105 -8.30 14.82 -10.32
C GLU A 105 -9.29 14.48 -9.19
N LYS A 106 -10.42 15.20 -9.10
CA LYS A 106 -11.49 14.91 -8.12
C LYS A 106 -12.23 13.63 -8.48
N GLU A 107 -12.60 13.48 -9.75
CA GLU A 107 -13.30 12.27 -10.23
C GLU A 107 -12.40 11.05 -10.16
N LEU A 108 -11.10 11.20 -10.46
CA LEU A 108 -10.11 10.12 -10.31
C LEU A 108 -9.99 9.63 -8.85
N LYS A 109 -10.35 10.43 -7.84
CA LYS A 109 -10.36 9.96 -6.44
C LYS A 109 -11.57 9.09 -6.11
N GLU A 110 -12.62 9.14 -6.92
CA GLU A 110 -13.85 8.37 -6.73
C GLU A 110 -13.74 6.95 -7.29
N PHE A 111 -12.82 6.72 -8.23
CA PHE A 111 -12.59 5.39 -8.77
C PHE A 111 -12.00 4.46 -7.72
N LYS A 112 -12.53 3.25 -7.70
CA LYS A 112 -12.07 2.17 -6.84
C LYS A 112 -11.46 1.06 -7.69
N LYS A 113 -10.48 0.39 -7.11
CA LYS A 113 -9.79 -0.72 -7.75
C LYS A 113 -10.61 -1.99 -7.56
N ILE A 114 -10.80 -2.73 -8.64
CA ILE A 114 -11.63 -3.94 -8.72
C ILE A 114 -10.88 -5.05 -9.46
N ARG A 115 -11.25 -6.30 -9.15
CA ARG A 115 -10.69 -7.51 -9.74
C ARG A 115 -11.77 -8.60 -9.86
N ASN A 116 -11.64 -9.45 -10.88
CA ASN A 116 -12.46 -10.64 -11.05
C ASN A 116 -12.07 -11.82 -10.12
N CYS A 117 -13.02 -12.69 -9.83
CA CYS A 117 -12.83 -13.87 -8.97
C CYS A 117 -11.86 -14.95 -9.51
N SER A 118 -11.36 -14.80 -10.74
CA SER A 118 -10.55 -15.80 -11.46
C SER A 118 -9.30 -16.27 -10.71
N PHE A 119 -8.78 -15.48 -9.74
CA PHE A 119 -7.64 -15.90 -8.93
C PHE A 119 -8.01 -16.87 -7.79
N MET A 120 -9.28 -16.89 -7.36
CA MET A 120 -9.76 -17.70 -6.24
C MET A 120 -10.41 -18.99 -6.72
N HIS A 121 -11.18 -18.92 -7.80
CA HIS A 121 -11.91 -20.03 -8.37
C HIS A 121 -12.10 -19.87 -9.88
N ASP A 122 -12.31 -20.99 -10.56
CA ASP A 122 -12.66 -21.05 -11.97
C ASP A 122 -14.15 -21.35 -12.13
N HIS A 123 -14.78 -20.77 -13.14
CA HIS A 123 -16.17 -21.00 -13.48
C HIS A 123 -16.36 -21.99 -14.65
N GLU A 124 -15.31 -22.28 -15.42
CA GLU A 124 -15.39 -23.14 -16.62
C GLU A 124 -16.56 -22.78 -17.55
N LYS A 125 -16.89 -21.48 -17.67
CA LYS A 125 -18.04 -20.93 -18.43
C LYS A 125 -19.44 -21.29 -17.88
N THR A 126 -19.52 -21.85 -16.68
CA THR A 126 -20.76 -22.15 -15.95
C THR A 126 -20.96 -21.21 -14.76
N THR A 127 -22.09 -21.33 -14.05
CA THR A 127 -22.33 -20.60 -12.80
C THR A 127 -21.65 -21.24 -11.60
N ALA A 128 -21.31 -22.54 -11.69
CA ALA A 128 -20.58 -23.24 -10.64
C ALA A 128 -19.14 -22.75 -10.57
N ALA A 129 -18.54 -22.79 -9.37
CA ALA A 129 -17.19 -22.31 -9.11
C ALA A 129 -16.33 -23.42 -8.50
N LEU A 130 -15.24 -23.77 -9.19
CA LEU A 130 -14.21 -24.69 -8.71
C LEU A 130 -13.12 -23.90 -7.98
N LYS A 131 -12.98 -24.12 -6.67
CA LYS A 131 -11.97 -23.43 -5.86
C LYS A 131 -10.56 -23.82 -6.30
N ILE A 132 -9.81 -22.85 -6.82
CA ILE A 132 -8.40 -23.01 -7.18
C ILE A 132 -7.53 -22.86 -5.91
N LEU A 133 -7.89 -21.91 -5.05
CA LEU A 133 -7.14 -21.61 -3.82
C LEU A 133 -7.94 -21.94 -2.55
N PRO A 134 -7.29 -22.46 -1.50
CA PRO A 134 -7.90 -22.60 -0.19
C PRO A 134 -8.08 -21.23 0.49
N GLN A 135 -9.14 -21.10 1.29
CA GLN A 135 -9.53 -19.84 1.93
C GLN A 135 -8.40 -19.17 2.73
N ASN A 136 -7.56 -19.96 3.41
CA ASN A 136 -6.44 -19.42 4.19
C ASN A 136 -5.41 -18.68 3.32
N LYS A 137 -5.14 -19.18 2.10
CA LYS A 137 -4.22 -18.52 1.16
C LYS A 137 -4.84 -17.25 0.59
N ILE A 138 -6.13 -17.27 0.31
CA ILE A 138 -6.91 -16.11 -0.13
C ILE A 138 -6.86 -15.00 0.93
N ASN A 139 -7.21 -15.33 2.17
CA ASN A 139 -7.17 -14.39 3.29
C ASN A 139 -5.76 -13.83 3.50
N LYS A 140 -4.72 -14.66 3.38
CA LYS A 140 -3.31 -14.22 3.45
C LYS A 140 -2.98 -13.24 2.34
N LYS A 141 -3.38 -13.52 1.09
CA LYS A 141 -3.17 -12.62 -0.06
C LYS A 141 -3.83 -11.26 0.19
N ILE A 142 -5.12 -11.26 0.55
CA ILE A 142 -5.86 -10.03 0.84
C ILE A 142 -5.19 -9.21 1.95
N ARG A 143 -4.73 -9.86 3.03
CA ARG A 143 -4.01 -9.17 4.12
C ARG A 143 -2.71 -8.53 3.65
N LEU A 144 -1.93 -9.23 2.81
CA LEU A 144 -0.68 -8.71 2.26
C LEU A 144 -0.93 -7.54 1.31
N GLU A 145 -1.92 -7.64 0.43
CA GLU A 145 -2.29 -6.54 -0.47
C GLU A 145 -2.70 -5.30 0.30
N ASN A 146 -3.58 -5.44 1.31
CA ASN A 146 -3.98 -4.33 2.18
C ASN A 146 -2.83 -3.76 3.01
N TYR A 147 -1.87 -4.59 3.40
CA TYR A 147 -0.67 -4.12 4.09
C TYR A 147 0.23 -3.30 3.15
N LEU A 148 0.46 -3.77 1.93
CA LEU A 148 1.31 -3.09 0.95
C LEU A 148 0.70 -1.77 0.45
N ASP A 149 -0.62 -1.70 0.29
CA ASP A 149 -1.37 -0.48 -0.07
C ASP A 149 -1.06 0.69 0.88
N MET A 150 -0.73 0.39 2.15
CA MET A 150 -0.37 1.41 3.13
C MET A 150 0.95 2.11 2.84
N TYR A 151 1.90 1.43 2.20
CA TYR A 151 3.26 1.90 1.99
C TYR A 151 3.51 2.29 0.52
N ILE A 152 2.89 1.58 -0.41
CA ILE A 152 3.04 1.78 -1.85
C ILE A 152 1.80 2.53 -2.34
N LYS A 153 1.88 3.87 -2.34
CA LYS A 153 0.85 4.71 -2.96
C LYS A 153 0.99 4.62 -4.48
N CYS A 154 0.13 3.85 -5.12
CA CYS A 154 -0.04 3.86 -6.58
C CYS A 154 -0.74 5.13 -7.05
#